data_AF-A0AAU9D4Q9-F1
#
_entry.id   AF-A0AAU9D4Q9-F1
#
_cell.length_a   1.000
_cell.length_b   1.000
_cell.length_c   1.000
_cell.angle_alpha   90.00
_cell.angle_beta   90.00
_cell.angle_gamma   90.00
#
_symmetry.space_group_name_H-M   'P 1'
#
loop_
_entity.id
_entity.type
_entity.pdbx_description
1 polymer ?
#
loop_
_entity_poly.entity_id
_entity_poly.type
_entity_poly.pdbx_seq_one_letter_code
_entity_poly.pdbx_strand_id
1 'polypeptide(L)'
;MKLENEINKFMEEDYIIILDSSVYLNIYEYSPEIGDFFINLLEKLKDKIMIPATVKREFSRNNQSALGRQKKKYKNIPKEFENKIKSSKEGINKQLLILERFKFPNINELKENIESKFNEIIFTLDEYVENHDIFQNISDDIFSEDKVKKFFVNMEDLNRYFPELSINELYKICEEGKTRYKKQVPPGFKDEKSKDGIDKYNDLIIWKECLKYAEKNNKNLIFVTDDVKEDWWENGKTFHKQLTKEFEDYTKRKIIGLNSEEFYINMSRILNLSIPDKVDVIFKFNLDDYINSLIESGDIQNIINEKLIYSGESYVNTSSLSNYDGSEFELSEEIDEINLLEYSFEGYEFGEANYKLKFQIKLDAFSRIYWGRDSDTKEVILSDNTITHHLKGYVDIEISREIELFSDDINENYEIRIDDIYIEMEEESFTDSADLCVECGKNEGIFFNSRGEPICNSCMNDDSNGFVCPACGLKKSREFDALNGFCTSCSEELDF
;
A
#
# COMPACT_ATOMS: atom_id res chain seq x y z
N MET A 1 20.98 -6.74 -8.92
CA MET A 1 22.44 -6.95 -8.87
C MET A 1 22.94 -7.90 -7.77
N LYS A 2 22.52 -7.81 -6.49
CA LYS A 2 22.90 -8.82 -5.45
C LYS A 2 22.23 -10.19 -5.66
N LEU A 3 20.91 -10.20 -5.85
CA LEU A 3 20.12 -11.42 -6.07
C LEU A 3 20.55 -12.16 -7.36
N GLU A 4 20.82 -11.40 -8.43
CA GLU A 4 21.29 -11.93 -9.72
C GLU A 4 22.64 -12.66 -9.61
N ASN A 5 23.56 -12.18 -8.77
CA ASN A 5 24.82 -12.86 -8.47
C ASN A 5 24.63 -14.12 -7.60
N GLU A 6 23.66 -14.12 -6.67
CA GLU A 6 23.32 -15.30 -5.87
C GLU A 6 22.61 -16.38 -6.71
N ILE A 7 21.78 -15.97 -7.67
CA ILE A 7 21.04 -16.85 -8.58
C ILE A 7 21.95 -17.44 -9.67
N ASN A 8 22.97 -16.72 -10.15
CA ASN A 8 23.98 -17.33 -11.02
C ASN A 8 24.75 -18.44 -10.29
N LYS A 9 24.97 -18.29 -8.98
CA LYS A 9 25.57 -19.33 -8.13
C LYS A 9 24.65 -20.55 -7.94
N PHE A 10 23.33 -20.37 -8.03
CA PHE A 10 22.35 -21.46 -8.01
C PHE A 10 22.51 -22.44 -9.17
N MET A 11 23.06 -22.02 -10.33
CA MET A 11 23.34 -22.96 -11.42
C MET A 11 24.56 -23.84 -11.18
N GLU A 12 25.49 -23.37 -10.34
CA GLU A 12 26.71 -24.10 -9.96
C GLU A 12 26.51 -24.95 -8.70
N GLU A 13 25.58 -24.58 -7.82
CA GLU A 13 25.25 -25.27 -6.57
C GLU A 13 23.99 -26.17 -6.72
N ASP A 14 23.92 -27.25 -5.93
CA ASP A 14 22.88 -28.28 -6.04
C ASP A 14 21.58 -27.90 -5.28
N TYR A 15 20.84 -26.95 -5.85
CA TYR A 15 19.56 -26.48 -5.32
C TYR A 15 18.36 -27.28 -5.86
N ILE A 16 17.39 -27.54 -4.98
CA ILE A 16 16.03 -27.95 -5.35
C ILE A 16 15.09 -26.75 -5.34
N ILE A 17 14.05 -26.79 -6.16
CA ILE A 17 13.00 -25.78 -6.22
C ILE A 17 11.72 -26.36 -5.62
N ILE A 18 11.11 -25.64 -4.71
CA ILE A 18 9.80 -25.97 -4.14
C ILE A 18 8.93 -24.74 -4.32
N LEU A 19 7.79 -24.92 -4.98
CA LEU A 19 6.79 -23.89 -5.14
C LEU A 19 5.61 -24.23 -4.23
N ASP A 20 5.10 -23.22 -3.55
CA ASP A 20 3.88 -23.31 -2.76
C ASP A 20 2.64 -23.53 -3.66
N SER A 21 1.53 -23.97 -3.07
CA SER A 21 0.27 -24.20 -3.78
C SER A 21 -0.29 -22.93 -4.42
N SER A 22 -0.11 -21.78 -3.76
CA SER A 22 -0.50 -20.45 -4.27
C SER A 22 0.09 -20.17 -5.65
N VAL A 23 1.39 -20.42 -5.84
CA VAL A 23 2.10 -20.15 -7.09
C VAL A 23 1.53 -20.94 -8.26
N TYR A 24 1.15 -22.21 -8.05
CA TYR A 24 0.52 -23.01 -9.11
C TYR A 24 -0.92 -22.58 -9.39
N LEU A 25 -1.68 -22.19 -8.36
CA LEU A 25 -3.06 -21.75 -8.51
C LEU A 25 -3.16 -20.37 -9.17
N ASN A 26 -2.17 -19.51 -8.96
CA ASN A 26 -2.10 -18.20 -9.59
C ASN A 26 -1.91 -18.28 -11.11
N ILE A 27 -1.37 -19.39 -11.64
CA ILE A 27 -1.26 -19.60 -13.10
C ILE A 27 -2.63 -19.51 -13.79
N TYR A 28 -3.72 -19.93 -13.14
CA TYR A 28 -5.08 -19.84 -13.68
C TYR A 28 -5.65 -18.41 -13.70
N GLU A 29 -5.01 -17.47 -13.01
CA GLU A 29 -5.45 -16.07 -13.00
C GLU A 29 -4.86 -15.28 -14.19
N TYR A 30 -3.84 -15.82 -14.85
CA TYR A 30 -3.23 -15.22 -16.04
C TYR A 30 -3.95 -15.59 -17.35
N SER A 31 -3.62 -14.86 -18.41
CA SER A 31 -4.07 -15.19 -19.76
C SER A 31 -3.51 -16.53 -20.24
N PRO A 32 -4.18 -17.24 -21.17
CA PRO A 32 -3.67 -18.50 -21.68
C PRO A 32 -2.25 -18.42 -22.21
N GLU A 33 -1.89 -17.31 -22.86
CA GLU A 33 -0.53 -17.09 -23.40
C GLU A 33 0.52 -16.98 -22.27
N ILE A 34 0.23 -16.23 -21.22
CA ILE A 34 1.13 -16.05 -20.06
C ILE A 34 1.20 -17.35 -19.24
N GLY A 35 0.05 -17.98 -18.98
CA GLY A 35 -0.02 -19.25 -18.27
C GLY A 35 0.75 -20.35 -19.00
N ASP A 36 0.68 -20.39 -20.34
CA ASP A 36 1.47 -21.30 -21.17
C ASP A 36 2.96 -21.05 -21.04
N PHE A 37 3.38 -19.78 -21.02
CA PHE A 37 4.78 -19.43 -20.79
C PHE A 37 5.29 -19.95 -19.44
N PHE A 38 4.54 -19.70 -18.35
CA PHE A 38 4.90 -20.17 -17.01
C PHE A 38 4.95 -21.69 -16.92
N ILE A 39 3.96 -22.40 -17.46
CA ILE A 39 3.97 -23.87 -17.47
C ILE A 39 5.15 -24.42 -18.30
N ASN A 40 5.44 -23.83 -19.46
CA ASN A 40 6.59 -24.25 -20.27
C ASN A 40 7.93 -24.05 -19.53
N LEU A 41 8.03 -22.98 -18.73
CA LEU A 41 9.18 -22.73 -17.88
C LEU A 41 9.29 -23.77 -16.76
N LEU A 42 8.19 -24.10 -16.07
CA LEU A 42 8.16 -25.16 -15.06
C LEU A 42 8.52 -26.53 -15.64
N GLU A 43 8.03 -26.86 -16.85
CA GLU A 43 8.39 -28.08 -17.57
C GLU A 43 9.89 -28.17 -17.90
N LYS A 44 10.55 -27.05 -18.22
CA LYS A 44 12.02 -27.01 -18.41
C LYS A 44 12.79 -27.20 -17.10
N LEU A 45 12.18 -26.87 -15.96
CA LEU A 45 12.79 -26.94 -14.63
C LEU A 45 12.39 -28.18 -13.83
N LYS A 46 11.55 -29.07 -14.36
CA LYS A 46 10.97 -30.22 -13.64
C LYS A 46 12.01 -31.10 -12.94
N ASP A 47 13.21 -31.24 -13.51
CA ASP A 47 14.31 -32.01 -12.91
C ASP A 47 14.89 -31.38 -11.64
N LYS A 48 14.63 -30.10 -11.38
CA LYS A 48 14.98 -29.39 -10.15
C LYS A 48 13.79 -29.19 -9.20
N ILE A 49 12.56 -29.30 -9.68
CA ILE A 49 11.34 -29.08 -8.87
C ILE A 49 10.98 -30.33 -8.06
N MET A 50 10.69 -30.18 -6.77
CA MET A 50 10.04 -31.20 -5.95
C MET A 50 8.77 -30.63 -5.35
N ILE A 51 7.72 -31.45 -5.29
CA ILE A 51 6.39 -31.01 -4.82
C ILE A 51 6.10 -31.62 -3.44
N PRO A 52 5.89 -30.82 -2.38
CA PRO A 52 5.46 -31.31 -1.09
C PRO A 52 4.13 -32.07 -1.18
N ALA A 53 3.93 -33.09 -0.32
CA ALA A 53 2.69 -33.85 -0.33
C ALA A 53 1.50 -32.94 0.04
N THR A 54 1.74 -31.96 0.92
CA THR A 54 0.74 -30.94 1.27
C THR A 54 0.36 -30.07 0.08
N VAL A 55 1.33 -29.60 -0.71
CA VAL A 55 1.06 -28.81 -1.93
C VAL A 55 0.26 -29.62 -2.95
N LYS A 56 0.58 -30.91 -3.15
CA LYS A 56 -0.21 -31.81 -4.00
C LYS A 56 -1.68 -31.87 -3.55
N ARG A 57 -1.90 -32.03 -2.25
CA ARG A 57 -3.24 -32.13 -1.65
C ARG A 57 -4.03 -30.83 -1.80
N GLU A 58 -3.40 -29.69 -1.54
CA GLU A 58 -4.03 -28.38 -1.69
C GLU A 58 -4.39 -28.08 -3.14
N PHE A 59 -3.44 -28.30 -4.07
CA PHE A 59 -3.69 -28.14 -5.49
C PHE A 59 -4.87 -29.01 -5.96
N SER A 60 -4.87 -30.29 -5.58
CA SER A 60 -5.95 -31.23 -5.96
C SER A 60 -7.33 -30.83 -5.43
N ARG A 61 -7.39 -30.11 -4.30
CA ARG A 61 -8.63 -29.60 -3.70
C ARG A 61 -9.13 -28.35 -4.41
N ASN A 62 -8.21 -27.49 -4.86
CA ASN A 62 -8.53 -26.13 -5.29
C ASN A 62 -8.52 -25.93 -6.82
N ASN A 63 -7.80 -26.75 -7.58
CA ASN A 63 -7.58 -26.52 -9.02
C ASN A 63 -8.87 -26.47 -9.85
N GLN A 64 -9.84 -27.34 -9.61
CA GLN A 64 -11.12 -27.32 -10.33
C GLN A 64 -11.88 -26.01 -10.09
N SER A 65 -11.80 -25.48 -8.86
CA SER A 65 -12.42 -24.20 -8.52
C SER A 65 -11.70 -23.04 -9.20
N ALA A 66 -10.36 -23.05 -9.24
CA ALA A 66 -9.54 -22.04 -9.90
C ALA A 66 -9.82 -22.01 -11.41
N LEU A 67 -9.77 -23.17 -12.07
CA LEU A 67 -10.12 -23.30 -13.49
C LEU A 67 -11.56 -22.85 -13.77
N GLY A 68 -12.50 -23.17 -12.87
CA GLY A 68 -13.88 -22.72 -12.97
C GLY A 68 -14.03 -21.21 -12.85
N ARG A 69 -13.24 -20.55 -11.98
CA ARG A 69 -13.19 -19.08 -11.86
C ARG A 69 -12.63 -18.45 -13.12
N GLN A 70 -11.51 -18.96 -13.64
CA GLN A 70 -10.91 -18.48 -14.90
C GLN A 70 -11.92 -18.52 -16.06
N LYS A 71 -12.58 -19.66 -16.27
CA LYS A 71 -13.61 -19.81 -17.33
C LYS A 71 -14.76 -18.81 -17.16
N LYS A 72 -15.19 -18.55 -15.92
CA LYS A 72 -16.25 -17.58 -15.62
C LYS A 72 -15.80 -16.14 -15.89
N LYS A 73 -14.57 -15.78 -15.52
CA LYS A 73 -14.01 -14.45 -15.77
C LYS A 73 -14.03 -14.13 -17.27
N TYR A 74 -13.45 -14.99 -18.11
CA TYR A 74 -13.47 -14.79 -19.57
C TYR A 74 -14.87 -14.68 -20.15
N LYS A 75 -15.83 -15.45 -19.63
CA LYS A 75 -17.23 -15.38 -20.07
C LYS A 75 -17.94 -14.10 -19.64
N ASN A 76 -17.56 -13.53 -18.50
CA ASN A 76 -18.25 -12.40 -17.89
C ASN A 76 -17.64 -11.05 -18.27
N ILE A 77 -16.34 -10.97 -18.58
CA ILE A 77 -15.65 -9.72 -18.93
C ILE A 77 -16.43 -8.89 -19.97
N PRO A 78 -16.85 -9.43 -21.13
CA PRO A 78 -17.61 -8.65 -22.10
C PRO A 78 -18.93 -8.09 -21.54
N LYS A 79 -19.62 -8.88 -20.72
CA LYS A 79 -20.89 -8.49 -20.09
C LYS A 79 -20.69 -7.44 -19.01
N GLU A 80 -19.64 -7.55 -18.22
CA GLU A 80 -19.30 -6.58 -17.18
C GLU A 80 -18.92 -5.24 -17.82
N PHE A 81 -18.16 -5.26 -18.91
CA PHE A 81 -17.83 -4.07 -19.69
C PHE A 81 -19.08 -3.44 -20.33
N GLU A 82 -19.94 -4.23 -20.97
CA GLU A 82 -21.25 -3.77 -21.46
C GLU A 82 -22.09 -3.11 -20.36
N ASN A 83 -22.09 -3.68 -19.15
CA ASN A 83 -22.85 -3.13 -18.03
C ASN A 83 -22.25 -1.80 -17.53
N LYS A 84 -20.91 -1.69 -17.46
CA LYS A 84 -20.22 -0.41 -17.16
C LYS A 84 -20.55 0.65 -18.21
N ILE A 85 -20.58 0.31 -19.51
CA ILE A 85 -21.00 1.23 -20.57
C ILE A 85 -22.46 1.68 -20.36
N LYS A 86 -23.38 0.75 -20.09
CA LYS A 86 -24.80 1.04 -19.88
C LYS A 86 -25.01 1.94 -18.66
N SER A 87 -24.35 1.69 -17.54
CA SER A 87 -24.48 2.50 -16.32
C SER A 87 -23.93 3.91 -16.53
N SER A 88 -22.78 4.05 -17.20
CA SER A 88 -22.21 5.35 -17.58
C SER A 88 -23.14 6.13 -18.51
N LYS A 89 -23.72 5.46 -19.51
CA LYS A 89 -24.71 6.04 -20.42
C LYS A 89 -25.95 6.54 -19.68
N GLU A 90 -26.49 5.77 -18.74
CA GLU A 90 -27.60 6.18 -17.88
C GLU A 90 -27.25 7.39 -17.00
N GLY A 91 -26.04 7.41 -16.42
CA GLY A 91 -25.53 8.52 -15.61
C GLY A 91 -25.46 9.83 -16.40
N ILE A 92 -24.89 9.80 -17.61
CA ILE A 92 -24.80 10.96 -18.50
C ILE A 92 -26.19 11.39 -18.97
N ASN A 93 -27.07 10.46 -19.32
CA ASN A 93 -28.44 10.77 -19.73
C ASN A 93 -29.23 11.51 -18.64
N LYS A 94 -29.03 11.19 -17.36
CA LYS A 94 -29.64 11.95 -16.25
C LYS A 94 -29.18 13.41 -16.24
N GLN A 95 -27.90 13.69 -16.49
CA GLN A 95 -27.38 15.06 -16.57
C GLN A 95 -27.92 15.80 -17.80
N LEU A 96 -28.01 15.14 -18.95
CA LEU A 96 -28.58 15.71 -20.17
C LEU A 96 -30.06 16.10 -20.00
N LEU A 97 -30.84 15.34 -19.22
CA LEU A 97 -32.23 15.68 -18.88
C LEU A 97 -32.32 16.96 -18.03
N ILE A 98 -31.35 17.22 -17.15
CA ILE A 98 -31.29 18.45 -16.36
C ILE A 98 -31.04 19.65 -17.28
N LEU A 99 -30.06 19.55 -18.18
CA LEU A 99 -29.75 20.60 -19.17
C LEU A 99 -30.94 20.89 -20.09
N GLU A 100 -31.65 19.85 -20.52
CA GLU A 100 -32.87 19.99 -21.32
C GLU A 100 -33.98 20.71 -20.54
N ARG A 101 -34.16 20.39 -19.25
CA ARG A 101 -35.12 21.07 -18.38
C ARG A 101 -34.80 22.57 -18.24
N PHE A 102 -33.51 22.93 -18.19
CA PHE A 102 -33.05 24.31 -18.18
C PHE A 102 -33.04 24.98 -19.56
N LYS A 103 -33.41 24.26 -20.63
CA LYS A 103 -33.50 24.76 -22.01
C LYS A 103 -32.20 25.36 -22.56
N PHE A 104 -31.07 24.74 -22.23
CA PHE A 104 -29.79 25.12 -22.84
C PHE A 104 -29.85 24.95 -24.37
N PRO A 105 -29.21 25.85 -25.14
CA PRO A 105 -29.21 25.79 -26.60
C PRO A 105 -28.51 24.52 -27.11
N ASN A 106 -28.93 24.02 -28.27
CA ASN A 106 -28.35 22.86 -28.97
C ASN A 106 -28.30 21.55 -28.17
N ILE A 107 -29.11 21.40 -27.12
CA ILE A 107 -29.10 20.19 -26.27
C ILE A 107 -29.45 18.90 -27.02
N ASN A 108 -30.28 18.96 -28.07
CA ASN A 108 -30.61 17.79 -28.88
C ASN A 108 -29.41 17.29 -29.70
N GLU A 109 -28.64 18.20 -30.28
CA GLU A 109 -27.42 17.88 -31.02
C GLU A 109 -26.35 17.27 -30.09
N LEU A 110 -26.21 17.82 -28.88
CA LEU A 110 -25.34 17.24 -27.85
C LEU A 110 -25.76 15.80 -27.47
N LYS A 111 -27.06 15.56 -27.28
CA LYS A 111 -27.60 14.22 -26.99
C LYS A 111 -27.28 13.23 -28.11
N GLU A 112 -27.55 13.60 -29.36
CA GLU A 112 -27.28 12.75 -30.53
C GLU A 112 -25.78 12.43 -30.67
N ASN A 113 -24.91 13.42 -30.46
CA ASN A 113 -23.47 13.23 -30.50
C ASN A 113 -22.98 12.27 -29.40
N ILE A 114 -23.43 12.44 -28.16
CA ILE A 114 -23.08 11.55 -27.05
C ILE A 114 -23.60 10.12 -27.30
N GLU A 115 -24.83 9.99 -27.80
CA GLU A 115 -25.41 8.70 -28.14
C GLU A 115 -24.58 7.97 -29.23
N SER A 116 -24.14 8.69 -30.26
CA SER A 116 -23.24 8.16 -31.28
C SER A 116 -21.92 7.67 -30.68
N LYS A 117 -21.32 8.41 -29.74
CA LYS A 117 -20.07 8.00 -29.09
C LYS A 117 -20.22 6.76 -28.23
N PHE A 118 -21.32 6.61 -27.51
CA PHE A 118 -21.60 5.35 -26.81
C PHE A 118 -21.78 4.17 -27.78
N ASN A 119 -22.43 4.39 -28.93
CA ASN A 119 -22.58 3.33 -29.93
C ASN A 119 -21.23 2.95 -30.56
N GLU A 120 -20.34 3.92 -30.79
CA GLU A 120 -18.96 3.66 -31.24
C GLU A 120 -18.20 2.81 -30.20
N ILE A 121 -18.29 3.13 -28.91
CA ILE A 121 -17.65 2.34 -27.83
C ILE A 121 -18.17 0.90 -27.81
N ILE A 122 -19.50 0.71 -27.91
CA ILE A 122 -20.11 -0.63 -27.93
C ILE A 122 -19.64 -1.41 -29.16
N PHE A 123 -19.60 -0.77 -30.33
CA PHE A 123 -19.14 -1.42 -31.55
C PHE A 123 -17.68 -1.86 -31.47
N THR A 124 -16.79 -1.02 -30.92
CA THR A 124 -15.38 -1.38 -30.70
C THR A 124 -15.24 -2.58 -29.78
N LEU A 125 -16.04 -2.65 -28.71
CA LEU A 125 -16.06 -3.81 -27.81
C LEU A 125 -16.52 -5.07 -28.54
N ASP A 126 -17.63 -4.98 -29.29
CA ASP A 126 -18.18 -6.11 -30.05
C ASP A 126 -17.15 -6.62 -31.07
N GLU A 127 -16.51 -5.72 -31.83
CA GLU A 127 -15.46 -6.07 -32.79
C GLU A 127 -14.26 -6.73 -32.09
N TYR A 128 -13.83 -6.23 -30.93
CA TYR A 128 -12.76 -6.85 -30.14
C TYR A 128 -13.13 -8.27 -29.69
N VAL A 129 -14.35 -8.44 -29.16
CA VAL A 129 -14.87 -9.74 -28.71
C VAL A 129 -15.04 -10.71 -29.88
N GLU A 130 -15.46 -10.23 -31.05
CA GLU A 130 -15.59 -11.04 -32.26
C GLU A 130 -14.24 -11.49 -32.83
N ASN A 131 -13.24 -10.63 -32.80
CA ASN A 131 -11.91 -10.93 -33.32
C ASN A 131 -11.05 -11.82 -32.40
N HIS A 132 -11.49 -12.06 -31.17
CA HIS A 132 -10.76 -12.86 -30.20
C HIS A 132 -11.53 -14.14 -29.82
N ASP A 133 -11.11 -15.25 -30.43
CA ASP A 133 -11.69 -16.59 -30.23
C ASP A 133 -11.86 -16.99 -28.76
N ILE A 134 -11.03 -16.46 -27.86
CA ILE A 134 -11.11 -16.72 -26.41
C ILE A 134 -12.47 -16.35 -25.80
N PHE A 135 -13.19 -15.38 -26.36
CA PHE A 135 -14.49 -14.93 -25.86
C PHE A 135 -15.67 -15.66 -26.52
N GLN A 136 -15.54 -16.02 -27.80
CA GLN A 136 -16.59 -16.71 -28.56
C GLN A 136 -16.52 -18.24 -28.40
N ASN A 137 -15.30 -18.77 -28.43
CA ASN A 137 -14.95 -20.17 -28.32
C ASN A 137 -14.22 -20.39 -26.99
N ILE A 138 -14.89 -20.12 -25.87
CA ILE A 138 -14.72 -20.93 -24.63
C ILE A 138 -15.23 -22.36 -24.90
N SER A 139 -14.93 -22.87 -26.09
CA SER A 139 -15.01 -24.26 -26.45
C SER A 139 -14.11 -24.99 -25.48
N ASP A 140 -14.49 -26.23 -25.23
CA ASP A 140 -13.68 -27.09 -24.41
C ASP A 140 -12.22 -27.13 -24.89
N ASP A 141 -11.82 -26.74 -26.11
CA ASP A 141 -10.44 -26.82 -26.63
C ASP A 141 -9.39 -25.87 -26.00
N ILE A 142 -9.69 -24.60 -25.69
CA ILE A 142 -8.68 -23.70 -25.06
C ILE A 142 -8.37 -24.16 -23.62
N PHE A 143 -9.36 -24.76 -22.97
CA PHE A 143 -9.28 -25.32 -21.62
C PHE A 143 -9.45 -26.85 -21.62
N SER A 144 -9.16 -27.54 -22.73
CA SER A 144 -9.49 -28.98 -22.88
C SER A 144 -8.60 -29.80 -22.01
N GLU A 145 -7.40 -29.28 -21.85
CA GLU A 145 -6.37 -29.84 -21.02
C GLU A 145 -5.96 -28.79 -20.01
N ASP A 146 -6.27 -29.07 -18.75
CA ASP A 146 -5.72 -28.35 -17.62
C ASP A 146 -4.20 -28.60 -17.57
N LYS A 147 -3.42 -27.68 -18.17
CA LYS A 147 -1.96 -27.80 -18.32
C LYS A 147 -1.25 -27.82 -16.97
N VAL A 148 -1.77 -27.12 -15.97
CA VAL A 148 -1.21 -27.14 -14.61
C VAL A 148 -1.44 -28.51 -14.00
N LYS A 149 -2.65 -29.08 -14.12
CA LYS A 149 -2.93 -30.44 -13.64
C LYS A 149 -2.11 -31.48 -14.41
N LYS A 150 -1.91 -31.31 -15.72
CA LYS A 150 -1.03 -32.17 -16.52
C LYS A 150 0.40 -32.13 -15.99
N PHE A 151 0.91 -30.95 -15.64
CA PHE A 151 2.22 -30.82 -15.00
C PHE A 151 2.30 -31.64 -13.71
N PHE A 152 1.28 -31.56 -12.82
CA PHE A 152 1.25 -32.40 -11.62
C PHE A 152 1.22 -33.90 -11.92
N VAL A 153 0.48 -34.34 -12.94
CA VAL A 153 0.50 -35.75 -13.38
C VAL A 153 1.90 -36.16 -13.88
N ASN A 154 2.53 -35.33 -14.71
CA ASN A 154 3.90 -35.57 -15.19
C ASN A 154 4.90 -35.68 -14.03
N MET A 155 4.76 -34.84 -13.00
CA MET A 155 5.60 -34.88 -11.81
C MET A 155 5.39 -36.16 -10.99
N GLU A 156 4.22 -36.80 -11.08
CA GLU A 156 3.92 -38.07 -10.41
C GLU A 156 4.64 -39.22 -11.09
N ASP A 157 4.55 -39.26 -12.42
CA ASP A 157 5.23 -40.23 -13.26
C ASP A 157 6.77 -40.16 -13.10
N LEU A 158 7.29 -38.96 -12.82
CA LEU A 158 8.71 -38.71 -12.56
C LEU A 158 9.12 -38.91 -11.09
N ASN A 159 8.19 -39.30 -10.21
CA ASN A 159 8.40 -39.49 -8.77
C ASN A 159 9.01 -38.24 -8.08
N ARG A 160 8.47 -37.05 -8.41
CA ARG A 160 8.93 -35.74 -7.93
C ARG A 160 8.14 -35.21 -6.73
N TYR A 161 7.45 -36.10 -6.01
CA TYR A 161 6.73 -35.75 -4.79
C TYR A 161 7.51 -36.11 -3.54
N PHE A 162 7.31 -35.33 -2.47
CA PHE A 162 7.73 -35.74 -1.15
C PHE A 162 6.92 -36.93 -0.65
N PRO A 163 7.53 -37.83 0.13
CA PRO A 163 6.78 -38.88 0.79
C PRO A 163 5.81 -38.27 1.80
N GLU A 164 4.59 -38.81 1.87
CA GLU A 164 3.60 -38.35 2.85
C GLU A 164 4.15 -38.48 4.29
N LEU A 165 3.88 -37.46 5.09
CA LEU A 165 4.15 -37.52 6.53
C LEU A 165 3.21 -38.51 7.19
N SER A 166 3.75 -39.29 8.13
CA SER A 166 2.91 -40.15 8.95
C SER A 166 1.96 -39.34 9.83
N ILE A 167 0.84 -39.93 10.22
CA ILE A 167 -0.14 -39.32 11.14
C ILE A 167 0.55 -38.81 12.42
N ASN A 168 1.53 -39.56 12.95
CA ASN A 168 2.27 -39.16 14.14
C ASN A 168 3.17 -37.93 13.91
N GLU A 169 3.75 -37.78 12.72
CA GLU A 169 4.52 -36.59 12.36
C GLU A 169 3.61 -35.37 12.22
N LEU A 170 2.46 -35.54 11.55
CA LEU A 170 1.46 -34.48 11.44
C LEU A 170 0.97 -34.02 12.81
N TYR A 171 0.64 -34.94 13.73
CA TYR A 171 0.27 -34.58 15.10
C TYR A 171 1.35 -33.79 15.83
N LYS A 172 2.62 -34.19 15.71
CA LYS A 172 3.74 -33.46 16.33
C LYS A 172 3.88 -32.05 15.75
N ILE A 173 3.76 -31.91 14.44
CA ILE A 173 3.81 -30.60 13.76
C ILE A 173 2.64 -29.72 14.21
N CYS A 174 1.44 -30.26 14.33
CA CYS A 174 0.28 -29.50 14.82
C CYS A 174 0.44 -29.06 16.29
N GLU A 175 0.99 -29.90 17.17
CA GLU A 175 1.28 -29.51 18.56
C GLU A 175 2.39 -28.44 18.64
N GLU A 176 3.42 -28.56 17.81
CA GLU A 176 4.44 -27.51 17.65
C GLU A 176 3.79 -26.21 17.16
N GLY A 177 2.94 -26.29 16.15
CA GLY A 177 2.20 -25.17 15.56
C GLY A 177 1.38 -24.39 16.59
N LYS A 178 0.67 -25.07 17.49
CA LYS A 178 -0.04 -24.42 18.61
C LYS A 178 0.87 -23.54 19.46
N THR A 179 2.12 -23.98 19.66
CA THR A 179 3.10 -23.24 20.48
C THR A 179 3.75 -22.13 19.67
N ARG A 180 4.08 -22.38 18.40
CA ARG A 180 4.67 -21.40 17.48
C ARG A 180 3.72 -20.23 17.24
N TYR A 181 2.44 -20.49 16.94
CA TYR A 181 1.50 -19.43 16.55
C TYR A 181 1.15 -18.51 17.72
N LYS A 182 0.99 -19.08 18.93
CA LYS A 182 0.86 -18.29 20.17
C LYS A 182 2.06 -17.36 20.43
N LYS A 183 3.23 -17.72 19.94
CA LYS A 183 4.47 -16.95 20.07
C LYS A 183 4.81 -16.17 18.79
N GLN A 184 3.91 -16.16 17.79
CA GLN A 184 4.12 -15.53 16.48
C GLN A 184 5.42 -15.97 15.80
N VAL A 185 5.73 -17.27 15.91
CA VAL A 185 6.89 -17.87 15.25
C VAL A 185 6.46 -18.35 13.87
N PRO A 186 7.09 -17.89 12.77
CA PRO A 186 6.73 -18.24 11.40
C PRO A 186 7.02 -19.72 11.05
N PRO A 187 6.48 -20.27 9.95
CA PRO A 187 5.45 -19.67 9.09
C PRO A 187 4.03 -20.10 9.49
N GLY A 188 3.02 -19.37 9.03
CA GLY A 188 1.59 -19.70 9.12
C GLY A 188 0.85 -19.16 10.34
N PHE A 189 1.46 -18.34 11.20
CA PHE A 189 0.76 -17.82 12.39
C PHE A 189 -0.32 -16.80 12.04
N LYS A 190 -0.29 -16.20 10.84
CA LYS A 190 -1.36 -15.32 10.35
C LYS A 190 -2.63 -16.07 9.97
N ASP A 191 -2.54 -17.37 9.70
CA ASP A 191 -3.67 -18.21 9.27
C ASP A 191 -4.50 -18.79 10.42
N GLU A 192 -4.10 -18.56 11.68
CA GLU A 192 -4.78 -19.13 12.85
C GLU A 192 -6.26 -18.72 12.96
N LYS A 193 -6.61 -17.51 12.50
CA LYS A 193 -7.97 -16.96 12.62
C LYS A 193 -8.88 -17.33 11.44
N SER A 194 -8.32 -17.74 10.30
CA SER A 194 -9.06 -17.89 9.04
C SER A 194 -9.32 -19.36 8.66
N LYS A 195 -8.59 -20.31 9.24
CA LYS A 195 -8.65 -21.75 8.90
C LYS A 195 -8.90 -22.64 10.12
N ASP A 196 -9.64 -23.73 9.91
CA ASP A 196 -9.97 -24.71 10.95
C ASP A 196 -9.16 -26.01 10.83
N GLY A 197 -9.02 -26.71 11.97
CA GLY A 197 -8.46 -28.06 12.01
C GLY A 197 -6.96 -28.13 11.70
N ILE A 198 -6.59 -29.03 10.77
CA ILE A 198 -5.20 -29.22 10.32
C ILE A 198 -4.78 -28.19 9.26
N ASP A 199 -5.74 -27.67 8.50
CA ASP A 199 -5.47 -26.80 7.34
C ASP A 199 -4.82 -25.48 7.76
N LYS A 200 -5.06 -25.01 9.00
CA LYS A 200 -4.37 -23.85 9.56
C LYS A 200 -2.87 -24.03 9.78
N TYR A 201 -2.38 -25.27 9.75
CA TYR A 201 -0.95 -25.56 9.88
C TYR A 201 -0.31 -25.95 8.54
N ASN A 202 -0.99 -25.80 7.40
CA ASN A 202 -0.47 -26.26 6.12
C ASN A 202 0.88 -25.59 5.76
N ASP A 203 1.02 -24.29 5.99
CA ASP A 203 2.29 -23.56 5.82
C ASP A 203 3.42 -24.19 6.64
N LEU A 204 3.15 -24.45 7.93
CA LEU A 204 4.12 -25.10 8.81
C LEU A 204 4.42 -26.54 8.37
N ILE A 205 3.42 -27.27 7.90
CA ILE A 205 3.61 -28.64 7.40
C ILE A 205 4.49 -28.62 6.16
N ILE A 206 4.20 -27.77 5.17
CA ILE A 206 5.03 -27.58 3.96
C ILE A 206 6.46 -27.25 4.37
N TRP A 207 6.64 -26.29 5.28
CA TRP A 207 7.95 -25.92 5.79
C TRP A 207 8.72 -27.09 6.40
N LYS A 208 8.06 -27.90 7.25
CA LYS A 208 8.67 -29.08 7.87
C LYS A 208 8.97 -30.20 6.85
N GLU A 209 8.14 -30.36 5.82
CA GLU A 209 8.44 -31.27 4.71
C GLU A 209 9.70 -30.83 3.95
N CYS A 210 9.84 -29.53 3.68
CA CYS A 210 11.02 -28.95 3.04
C CYS A 210 12.30 -29.19 3.86
N LEU A 211 12.28 -28.89 5.16
CA LEU A 211 13.41 -29.09 6.07
C LEU A 211 13.87 -30.56 6.08
N LYS A 212 12.93 -31.49 6.25
CA LYS A 212 13.20 -32.93 6.28
C LYS A 212 13.79 -33.42 4.96
N TYR A 213 13.25 -32.97 3.83
CA TYR A 213 13.75 -33.39 2.53
C TYR A 213 15.15 -32.83 2.24
N ALA A 214 15.37 -31.54 2.51
CA ALA A 214 16.65 -30.88 2.28
C ALA A 214 17.77 -31.46 3.15
N GLU A 215 17.50 -31.72 4.43
CA GLU A 215 18.45 -32.39 5.34
C GLU A 215 18.82 -33.78 4.83
N LYS A 216 17.80 -34.62 4.55
CA LYS A 216 18.00 -36.00 4.11
C LYS A 216 18.78 -36.10 2.81
N ASN A 217 18.56 -35.18 1.87
CA ASN A 217 19.13 -35.22 0.53
C ASN A 217 20.32 -34.26 0.33
N ASN A 218 20.74 -33.53 1.37
CA ASN A 218 21.85 -32.59 1.32
C ASN A 218 21.69 -31.48 0.25
N LYS A 219 20.48 -30.95 0.09
CA LYS A 219 20.15 -29.97 -0.96
C LYS A 219 20.01 -28.56 -0.39
N ASN A 220 20.48 -27.57 -1.14
CA ASN A 220 20.06 -26.18 -0.93
C ASN A 220 18.62 -26.01 -1.45
N LEU A 221 17.90 -24.98 -1.01
CA LEU A 221 16.49 -24.78 -1.36
C LEU A 221 16.23 -23.41 -2.00
N ILE A 222 15.51 -23.40 -3.13
CA ILE A 222 14.71 -22.25 -3.55
C ILE A 222 13.28 -22.53 -3.14
N PHE A 223 12.75 -21.70 -2.25
CA PHE A 223 11.35 -21.74 -1.86
C PHE A 223 10.61 -20.58 -2.53
N VAL A 224 9.56 -20.89 -3.29
CA VAL A 224 8.78 -19.91 -4.03
C VAL A 224 7.38 -19.84 -3.42
N THR A 225 6.97 -18.65 -2.98
CA THR A 225 5.63 -18.43 -2.43
C THR A 225 5.13 -17.05 -2.81
N ASP A 226 3.85 -16.96 -3.18
CA ASP A 226 3.16 -15.68 -3.37
C ASP A 226 2.45 -15.21 -2.09
N ASP A 227 2.58 -15.96 -0.98
CA ASP A 227 2.14 -15.47 0.32
C ASP A 227 3.12 -14.40 0.82
N VAL A 228 2.71 -13.14 0.70
CA VAL A 228 3.49 -11.94 1.08
C VAL A 228 3.35 -11.55 2.56
N LYS A 229 2.65 -12.36 3.36
CA LYS A 229 2.43 -12.08 4.78
C LYS A 229 3.74 -12.00 5.57
N GLU A 230 3.66 -11.31 6.71
CA GLU A 230 4.81 -11.06 7.59
C GLU A 230 5.46 -12.33 8.15
N ASP A 231 4.77 -13.47 8.10
CA ASP A 231 5.28 -14.77 8.55
C ASP A 231 6.07 -15.53 7.47
N TRP A 232 6.13 -15.00 6.25
CA TRP A 232 7.04 -15.44 5.19
C TRP A 232 8.06 -14.37 4.81
N TRP A 233 7.73 -13.09 4.98
CA TRP A 233 8.54 -11.94 4.56
C TRP A 233 8.69 -10.88 5.63
N GLU A 234 9.93 -10.40 5.84
CA GLU A 234 10.21 -9.18 6.58
C GLU A 234 10.06 -7.97 5.65
N ASN A 235 9.28 -6.98 6.09
CA ASN A 235 9.01 -5.73 5.36
C ASN A 235 8.48 -5.97 3.92
N GLY A 236 7.75 -7.07 3.70
CA GLY A 236 7.16 -7.45 2.41
C GLY A 236 8.14 -7.81 1.28
N LYS A 237 9.47 -7.74 1.52
CA LYS A 237 10.48 -7.89 0.45
C LYS A 237 11.60 -8.88 0.78
N THR A 238 11.92 -9.07 2.06
CA THR A 238 13.05 -9.91 2.47
C THR A 238 12.55 -11.23 3.04
N PHE A 239 12.95 -12.36 2.47
CA PHE A 239 12.56 -13.67 3.01
C PHE A 239 12.94 -13.78 4.50
N HIS A 240 11.99 -14.24 5.33
CA HIS A 240 12.04 -14.08 6.77
C HIS A 240 13.30 -14.69 7.40
N LYS A 241 14.11 -13.90 8.13
CA LYS A 241 15.43 -14.32 8.62
C LYS A 241 15.36 -15.48 9.59
N GLN A 242 14.30 -15.57 10.39
CA GLN A 242 14.09 -16.73 11.29
C GLN A 242 13.89 -18.04 10.51
N LEU A 243 13.22 -18.01 9.35
CA LEU A 243 13.05 -19.19 8.50
C LEU A 243 14.39 -19.55 7.85
N THR A 244 15.11 -18.56 7.32
CA THR A 244 16.47 -18.75 6.79
C THR A 244 17.38 -19.40 7.83
N LYS A 245 17.39 -18.86 9.05
CA LYS A 245 18.20 -19.39 10.15
C LYS A 245 17.75 -20.78 10.58
N GLU A 246 16.45 -21.04 10.73
CA GLU A 246 15.94 -22.38 11.08
C GLU A 246 16.36 -23.41 10.02
N PHE A 247 16.27 -23.05 8.74
CA PHE A 247 16.68 -23.91 7.64
C PHE A 247 18.18 -24.21 7.67
N GLU A 248 19.02 -23.19 7.79
CA GLU A 248 20.47 -23.35 7.86
C GLU A 248 20.91 -24.11 9.10
N ASP A 249 20.30 -23.84 10.26
CA ASP A 249 20.61 -24.52 11.52
C ASP A 249 20.23 -26.01 11.47
N TYR A 250 19.08 -26.34 10.89
CA TYR A 250 18.57 -27.71 10.78
C TYR A 250 19.32 -28.52 9.70
N THR A 251 19.49 -27.96 8.51
CA THR A 251 19.96 -28.70 7.33
C THR A 251 21.46 -28.55 7.07
N LYS A 252 22.10 -27.50 7.60
CA LYS A 252 23.44 -27.02 7.22
C LYS A 252 23.56 -26.68 5.72
N ARG A 253 22.44 -26.34 5.07
CA ARG A 253 22.32 -25.93 3.67
C ARG A 253 21.71 -24.54 3.56
N LYS A 254 21.84 -23.92 2.39
CA LYS A 254 21.35 -22.57 2.13
C LYS A 254 19.92 -22.59 1.59
N ILE A 255 19.20 -21.49 1.83
CA ILE A 255 17.87 -21.24 1.28
C ILE A 255 17.81 -19.87 0.62
N ILE A 256 17.04 -19.76 -0.46
CA ILE A 256 16.62 -18.51 -1.10
C ILE A 256 15.09 -18.53 -1.15
N GLY A 257 14.44 -17.50 -0.63
CA GLY A 257 13.01 -17.28 -0.82
C GLY A 257 12.78 -16.33 -1.99
N LEU A 258 11.81 -16.63 -2.84
CA LEU A 258 11.40 -15.81 -3.98
C LEU A 258 9.87 -15.74 -4.05
N ASN A 259 9.31 -14.66 -4.57
CA ASN A 259 7.93 -14.67 -5.07
C ASN A 259 7.86 -15.26 -6.50
N SER A 260 6.67 -15.52 -7.02
CA SER A 260 6.52 -16.12 -8.36
C SER A 260 7.08 -15.23 -9.48
N GLU A 261 6.93 -13.92 -9.38
CA GLU A 261 7.44 -12.96 -10.36
C GLU A 261 8.97 -13.02 -10.44
N GLU A 262 9.64 -12.84 -9.31
CA GLU A 262 11.09 -12.97 -9.19
C GLU A 262 11.56 -14.32 -9.71
N PHE A 263 10.86 -15.41 -9.34
CA PHE A 263 11.19 -16.74 -9.81
C PHE A 263 11.11 -16.83 -11.34
N TYR A 264 9.99 -16.46 -11.96
CA TYR A 264 9.83 -16.59 -13.40
C TYR A 264 10.78 -15.68 -14.19
N ILE A 265 11.02 -14.45 -13.72
CA ILE A 265 12.00 -13.52 -14.33
C ILE A 265 13.39 -14.14 -14.31
N ASN A 266 13.85 -14.51 -13.13
CA ASN A 266 15.21 -14.98 -12.94
C ASN A 266 15.45 -16.30 -13.68
N MET A 267 14.50 -17.23 -13.61
CA MET A 267 14.62 -18.51 -14.31
C MET A 267 14.55 -18.36 -15.83
N SER A 268 13.74 -17.42 -16.35
CA SER A 268 13.71 -17.11 -17.78
C SER A 268 15.06 -16.61 -18.28
N ARG A 269 15.71 -15.71 -17.52
CA ARG A 269 17.05 -15.19 -17.82
C ARG A 269 18.11 -16.30 -17.78
N ILE A 270 18.12 -17.11 -16.72
CA ILE A 270 19.06 -18.22 -16.56
C ILE A 270 18.96 -19.21 -17.74
N LEU A 271 17.75 -19.51 -18.19
CA LEU A 271 17.50 -20.43 -19.28
C LEU A 271 17.61 -19.77 -20.67
N ASN A 272 17.98 -18.49 -20.75
CA ASN A 272 18.03 -17.69 -21.97
C ASN A 272 16.76 -17.82 -22.83
N LEU A 273 15.59 -17.79 -22.18
CA LEU A 273 14.32 -17.84 -22.88
C LEU A 273 13.96 -16.47 -23.43
N SER A 274 13.43 -16.43 -24.66
CA SER A 274 12.75 -15.24 -25.16
C SER A 274 11.50 -15.04 -24.32
N ILE A 275 11.47 -13.94 -23.57
CA ILE A 275 10.29 -13.52 -22.81
C ILE A 275 9.36 -12.83 -23.82
N PRO A 276 8.12 -13.29 -24.01
CA PRO A 276 7.15 -12.60 -24.87
C PRO A 276 6.94 -11.16 -24.39
N ASP A 277 6.74 -10.19 -25.29
CA ASP A 277 6.61 -8.77 -24.92
C ASP A 277 5.53 -8.53 -23.84
N LYS A 278 4.40 -9.24 -23.91
CA LYS A 278 3.33 -9.19 -22.91
C LYS A 278 3.75 -9.68 -21.52
N VAL A 279 4.64 -10.68 -21.47
CA VAL A 279 5.21 -11.21 -20.22
C VAL A 279 6.32 -10.28 -19.72
N ASP A 280 7.10 -9.71 -20.64
CA ASP A 280 8.15 -8.75 -20.34
C ASP A 280 7.57 -7.45 -19.76
N VAL A 281 6.38 -7.02 -20.19
CA VAL A 281 5.61 -5.92 -19.58
C VAL A 281 5.27 -6.23 -18.11
N ILE A 282 4.76 -7.44 -17.83
CA ILE A 282 4.44 -7.85 -16.45
C ILE A 282 5.71 -7.84 -15.59
N PHE A 283 6.82 -8.31 -16.14
CA PHE A 283 8.12 -8.38 -15.48
C PHE A 283 8.89 -7.04 -15.39
N LYS A 284 8.56 -6.08 -16.25
CA LYS A 284 9.18 -4.74 -16.32
C LYS A 284 8.31 -3.68 -15.66
N PHE A 285 7.14 -4.04 -15.13
CA PHE A 285 6.36 -3.13 -14.31
C PHE A 285 7.15 -2.84 -13.04
N ASN A 286 8.02 -1.83 -13.11
CA ASN A 286 8.83 -1.43 -11.99
C ASN A 286 7.92 -0.82 -10.95
N LEU A 287 7.61 -1.61 -9.93
CA LEU A 287 6.75 -1.21 -8.83
C LEU A 287 7.24 0.08 -8.18
N ASP A 288 8.56 0.30 -8.10
CA ASP A 288 9.10 1.56 -7.60
C ASP A 288 8.71 2.75 -8.51
N ASP A 289 8.85 2.61 -9.83
CA ASP A 289 8.52 3.69 -10.78
C ASP A 289 7.02 3.99 -10.77
N TYR A 290 6.18 2.95 -10.64
CA TYR A 290 4.73 3.11 -10.53
C TYR A 290 4.32 3.82 -9.24
N ILE A 291 4.80 3.36 -8.08
CA ILE A 291 4.48 3.98 -6.79
C ILE A 291 5.01 5.41 -6.74
N ASN A 292 6.19 5.68 -7.31
CA ASN A 292 6.70 7.04 -7.42
C ASN A 292 5.79 7.90 -8.31
N SER A 293 5.34 7.41 -9.47
CA SER A 293 4.42 8.15 -10.33
C SER A 293 3.07 8.44 -9.66
N LEU A 294 2.56 7.50 -8.85
CA LEU A 294 1.35 7.69 -8.04
C LEU A 294 1.53 8.81 -7.02
N ILE A 295 2.67 8.86 -6.35
CA ILE A 295 2.96 9.91 -5.36
C ILE A 295 3.14 11.27 -6.06
N GLU A 296 3.86 11.29 -7.17
CA GLU A 296 4.08 12.51 -7.97
C GLU A 296 2.81 13.08 -8.59
N SER A 297 1.79 12.24 -8.86
CA SER A 297 0.49 12.68 -9.37
C SER A 297 -0.25 13.61 -8.40
N GLY A 298 0.00 13.48 -7.09
CA GLY A 298 -0.72 14.19 -6.04
C GLY A 298 -2.09 13.59 -5.68
N ASP A 299 -2.56 12.55 -6.37
CA ASP A 299 -3.88 11.95 -6.13
C ASP A 299 -4.03 11.41 -4.70
N ILE A 300 -3.00 10.73 -4.20
CA ILE A 300 -2.98 10.21 -2.83
C ILE A 300 -3.07 11.35 -1.82
N GLN A 301 -2.31 12.43 -2.02
CA GLN A 301 -2.32 13.58 -1.13
C GLN A 301 -3.70 14.26 -1.11
N ASN A 302 -4.33 14.42 -2.28
CA ASN A 302 -5.68 14.98 -2.38
C ASN A 302 -6.70 14.15 -1.60
N ILE A 303 -6.65 12.82 -1.71
CA ILE A 303 -7.62 11.95 -1.03
C ILE A 303 -7.40 11.96 0.49
N ILE A 304 -6.15 11.98 0.96
CA ILE A 304 -5.86 12.14 2.39
C ILE A 304 -6.40 13.48 2.88
N ASN A 305 -6.14 14.58 2.15
CA ASN A 305 -6.67 15.91 2.48
C ASN A 305 -8.20 15.90 2.60
N GLU A 306 -8.91 15.39 1.59
CA GLU A 306 -10.38 15.32 1.61
C GLU A 306 -10.93 14.57 2.83
N LYS A 307 -10.21 13.53 3.28
CA LYS A 307 -10.62 12.75 4.45
C LYS A 307 -10.34 13.44 5.78
N LEU A 308 -9.34 14.33 5.83
CA LEU A 308 -8.96 15.12 7.00
C LEU A 308 -9.79 16.39 7.18
N ILE A 309 -10.14 17.10 6.10
CA ILE A 309 -10.79 18.43 6.12
C ILE A 309 -12.11 18.45 6.93
N TYR A 310 -12.77 17.30 7.09
CA TYR A 310 -14.02 17.18 7.86
C TYR A 310 -13.97 16.18 9.01
N SER A 311 -12.79 15.68 9.40
CA SER A 311 -12.68 14.68 10.46
C SER A 311 -12.75 15.28 11.87
N GLY A 312 -12.57 16.60 12.00
CA GLY A 312 -12.31 17.24 13.30
C GLY A 312 -11.14 16.53 13.98
N GLU A 313 -11.30 16.22 15.27
CA GLU A 313 -10.29 15.51 16.08
C GLU A 313 -10.30 13.97 15.92
N SER A 314 -11.15 13.39 15.07
CA SER A 314 -11.41 11.93 15.04
C SER A 314 -10.18 11.04 14.79
N TYR A 315 -9.16 11.58 14.11
CA TYR A 315 -7.91 10.89 13.79
C TYR A 315 -6.74 11.34 14.67
N VAL A 316 -7.00 12.20 15.66
CA VAL A 316 -5.99 12.79 16.53
C VAL A 316 -6.15 12.19 17.92
N ASN A 317 -5.06 11.74 18.51
CA ASN A 317 -5.04 11.36 19.91
C ASN A 317 -5.14 12.63 20.76
N THR A 318 -6.36 13.05 21.10
CA THR A 318 -6.64 14.31 21.81
C THR A 318 -5.98 14.37 23.19
N SER A 319 -5.66 13.21 23.79
CA SER A 319 -4.92 13.16 25.05
C SER A 319 -3.45 13.61 24.93
N SER A 320 -2.93 13.68 23.70
CA SER A 320 -1.61 14.23 23.40
C SER A 320 -1.62 15.76 23.22
N LEU A 321 -2.78 16.39 23.02
CA LEU A 321 -2.89 17.81 22.71
C LEU A 321 -2.67 18.70 23.94
N SER A 322 -1.68 19.57 23.87
CA SER A 322 -1.36 20.52 24.94
C SER A 322 -2.35 21.67 24.98
N ASN A 323 -2.82 22.02 26.18
CA ASN A 323 -3.77 23.13 26.41
C ASN A 323 -5.12 23.00 25.65
N TYR A 324 -5.47 21.79 25.23
CA TYR A 324 -6.76 21.50 24.60
C TYR A 324 -7.81 21.08 25.63
N ASP A 325 -8.99 21.70 25.58
CA ASP A 325 -10.09 21.47 26.54
C ASP A 325 -11.28 20.69 25.95
N GLY A 326 -11.17 20.20 24.72
CA GLY A 326 -12.24 19.49 24.02
C GLY A 326 -13.30 20.39 23.40
N SER A 327 -13.05 21.71 23.27
CA SER A 327 -14.05 22.67 22.78
C SER A 327 -13.98 22.92 21.27
N GLU A 328 -13.08 23.80 20.80
CA GLU A 328 -12.90 24.12 19.37
C GLU A 328 -11.62 23.49 18.84
N PHE A 329 -11.73 22.75 17.73
CA PHE A 329 -10.61 22.11 17.07
C PHE A 329 -10.83 22.09 15.56
N GLU A 330 -9.82 22.50 14.81
CA GLU A 330 -9.84 22.53 13.35
C GLU A 330 -8.50 22.05 12.81
N LEU A 331 -8.52 21.10 11.86
CA LEU A 331 -7.31 20.69 11.14
C LEU A 331 -7.01 21.68 10.02
N SER A 332 -5.73 21.92 9.76
CA SER A 332 -5.29 22.62 8.55
C SER A 332 -5.83 21.94 7.30
N GLU A 333 -6.23 22.74 6.31
CA GLU A 333 -6.67 22.25 4.99
C GLU A 333 -5.50 21.70 4.16
N GLU A 334 -4.27 22.05 4.52
CA GLU A 334 -3.05 21.64 3.83
C GLU A 334 -2.17 20.75 4.73
N ILE A 335 -1.72 19.62 4.18
CA ILE A 335 -0.65 18.79 4.77
C ILE A 335 0.71 19.43 4.46
N ASP A 336 1.50 19.67 5.50
CA ASP A 336 2.82 20.29 5.40
C ASP A 336 3.86 19.34 4.80
N GLU A 337 3.88 18.09 5.26
CA GLU A 337 4.79 17.06 4.77
C GLU A 337 4.07 15.72 4.64
N ILE A 338 4.25 15.06 3.49
CA ILE A 338 3.83 13.68 3.27
C ILE A 338 5.00 12.88 2.70
N ASN A 339 5.38 11.81 3.39
CA ASN A 339 6.51 10.97 3.00
C ASN A 339 6.12 9.50 3.00
N LEU A 340 6.32 8.81 1.87
CA LEU A 340 6.18 7.37 1.81
C LEU A 340 7.27 6.70 2.66
N LEU A 341 6.87 5.87 3.62
CA LEU A 341 7.78 5.10 4.47
C LEU A 341 8.02 3.71 3.90
N GLU A 342 6.94 3.03 3.55
CA GLU A 342 6.97 1.67 3.03
C GLU A 342 5.78 1.43 2.11
N TYR A 343 5.94 0.47 1.21
CA TYR A 343 4.85 -0.06 0.43
C TYR A 343 5.08 -1.56 0.16
N SER A 344 4.00 -2.30 -0.01
CA SER A 344 4.01 -3.71 -0.38
C SER A 344 2.98 -3.99 -1.48
N PHE A 345 3.31 -4.94 -2.35
CA PHE A 345 2.36 -5.52 -3.28
C PHE A 345 1.69 -6.71 -2.60
N GLU A 346 0.37 -6.63 -2.43
CA GLU A 346 -0.43 -7.62 -1.71
C GLU A 346 -0.89 -8.77 -2.60
N GLY A 347 -0.65 -8.67 -3.92
CA GLY A 347 -1.01 -9.69 -4.90
C GLY A 347 -2.02 -9.19 -5.92
N TYR A 348 -2.42 -10.10 -6.80
CA TYR A 348 -3.38 -9.83 -7.85
C TYR A 348 -4.65 -10.64 -7.61
N GLU A 349 -5.77 -9.96 -7.37
CA GLU A 349 -7.07 -10.58 -7.16
C GLU A 349 -8.12 -9.95 -8.06
N PHE A 350 -9.03 -10.76 -8.60
CA PHE A 350 -10.19 -10.28 -9.39
C PHE A 350 -9.93 -9.38 -10.60
N GLY A 351 -8.70 -9.22 -11.08
CA GLY A 351 -8.41 -8.25 -12.15
C GLY A 351 -7.57 -7.06 -11.67
N GLU A 352 -7.39 -6.96 -10.36
CA GLU A 352 -6.81 -5.83 -9.67
C GLU A 352 -5.49 -6.22 -8.99
N ALA A 353 -4.47 -5.39 -9.15
CA ALA A 353 -3.24 -5.47 -8.37
C ALA A 353 -3.43 -4.63 -7.10
N ASN A 354 -3.21 -5.26 -5.96
CA ASN A 354 -3.46 -4.69 -4.65
C ASN A 354 -2.13 -4.26 -4.02
N TYR A 355 -2.13 -3.10 -3.39
CA TYR A 355 -0.95 -2.50 -2.77
C TYR A 355 -1.31 -1.95 -1.40
N LYS A 356 -0.39 -2.05 -0.45
CA LYS A 356 -0.43 -1.33 0.82
C LYS A 356 0.65 -0.28 0.82
N LEU A 357 0.28 0.95 1.13
CA LEU A 357 1.21 2.07 1.24
C LEU A 357 1.11 2.65 2.64
N LYS A 358 2.26 3.01 3.20
CA LYS A 358 2.34 3.68 4.50
C LYS A 358 3.04 5.01 4.36
N PHE A 359 2.37 6.07 4.78
CA PHE A 359 2.88 7.42 4.77
C PHE A 359 3.10 7.93 6.19
N GLN A 360 4.12 8.76 6.36
CA GLN A 360 4.21 9.69 7.48
C GLN A 360 3.65 11.03 7.01
N ILE A 361 2.77 11.61 7.81
CA ILE A 361 2.22 12.94 7.55
C ILE A 361 2.56 13.91 8.68
N LYS A 362 2.72 15.18 8.34
CA LYS A 362 2.73 16.32 9.26
C LYS A 362 1.73 17.37 8.79
N LEU A 363 0.97 17.90 9.72
CA LEU A 363 0.07 19.03 9.49
C LEU A 363 -0.21 19.75 10.80
N ASP A 364 -0.67 20.98 10.67
CA ASP A 364 -1.12 21.77 11.82
C ASP A 364 -2.60 21.54 12.15
N ALA A 365 -2.93 21.71 13.42
CA ALA A 365 -4.29 21.88 13.89
C ALA A 365 -4.39 23.12 14.79
N PHE A 366 -5.58 23.68 14.89
CA PHE A 366 -5.85 24.91 15.61
C PHE A 366 -6.92 24.65 16.67
N SER A 367 -6.69 25.12 17.89
CA SER A 367 -7.69 25.10 18.94
C SER A 367 -7.77 26.42 19.70
N ARG A 368 -8.90 26.63 20.36
CA ARG A 368 -9.13 27.72 21.31
C ARG A 368 -9.83 27.19 22.54
N ILE A 369 -9.58 27.85 23.67
CA ILE A 369 -10.13 27.46 24.97
C ILE A 369 -11.51 28.09 25.13
N TYR A 370 -12.49 27.32 25.60
CA TYR A 370 -13.83 27.82 25.87
C TYR A 370 -13.87 28.68 27.14
N TRP A 371 -14.29 29.93 27.01
CA TRP A 371 -14.42 30.88 28.13
C TRP A 371 -15.85 31.08 28.63
N GLY A 372 -16.85 30.59 27.88
CA GLY A 372 -18.25 30.68 28.30
C GLY A 372 -19.21 30.93 27.15
N ARG A 373 -20.42 31.37 27.48
CA ARG A 373 -21.40 31.86 26.50
C ARG A 373 -21.90 33.23 26.92
N ASP A 374 -22.08 34.10 25.95
CA ASP A 374 -22.75 35.38 26.16
C ASP A 374 -24.18 35.13 26.66
N SER A 375 -24.56 35.83 27.72
CA SER A 375 -25.84 35.62 28.39
C SER A 375 -27.04 36.03 27.54
N ASP A 376 -26.86 37.00 26.65
CA ASP A 376 -27.91 37.63 25.86
C ASP A 376 -28.00 37.04 24.45
N THR A 377 -26.86 36.85 23.77
CA THR A 377 -26.81 36.31 22.39
C THR A 377 -26.73 34.79 22.34
N LYS A 378 -26.32 34.14 23.44
CA LYS A 378 -25.99 32.70 23.54
C LYS A 378 -24.79 32.27 22.69
N GLU A 379 -24.05 33.22 22.11
CA GLU A 379 -22.84 32.95 21.35
C GLU A 379 -21.73 32.40 22.26
N VAL A 380 -20.91 31.51 21.73
CA VAL A 380 -19.77 30.92 22.44
C VAL A 380 -18.63 31.93 22.48
N ILE A 381 -18.05 32.10 23.66
CA ILE A 381 -16.88 32.95 23.90
C ILE A 381 -15.67 32.03 24.01
N LEU A 382 -14.68 32.28 23.18
CA LEU A 382 -13.43 31.52 23.08
C LEU A 382 -12.25 32.41 23.51
N SER A 383 -11.10 31.80 23.80
CA SER A 383 -9.87 32.54 24.07
C SER A 383 -9.46 33.40 22.88
N ASP A 384 -8.91 34.58 23.16
CA ASP A 384 -8.32 35.46 22.14
C ASP A 384 -7.10 34.79 21.46
N ASN A 385 -6.40 33.96 22.21
CA ASN A 385 -5.24 33.22 21.74
C ASN A 385 -5.68 31.94 21.02
N THR A 386 -5.00 31.63 19.93
CA THR A 386 -5.11 30.36 19.21
C THR A 386 -3.90 29.49 19.52
N ILE A 387 -4.14 28.24 19.87
CA ILE A 387 -3.10 27.23 20.05
C ILE A 387 -2.95 26.52 18.70
N THR A 388 -1.74 26.51 18.17
CA THR A 388 -1.37 25.72 16.98
C THR A 388 -0.70 24.43 17.45
N HIS A 389 -1.26 23.29 17.10
CA HIS A 389 -0.73 21.97 17.37
C HIS A 389 -0.04 21.45 16.12
N HIS A 390 1.26 21.18 16.21
CA HIS A 390 2.02 20.57 15.14
C HIS A 390 1.88 19.05 15.26
N LEU A 391 1.07 18.45 14.39
CA LEU A 391 0.75 17.04 14.45
C LEU A 391 1.70 16.21 13.60
N LYS A 392 1.99 15.01 14.07
CA LYS A 392 2.68 13.98 13.30
C LYS A 392 1.94 12.67 13.42
N GLY A 393 1.77 12.00 12.30
CA GLY A 393 1.05 10.75 12.27
C GLY A 393 1.42 9.85 11.12
N TYR A 394 0.70 8.74 11.04
CA TYR A 394 0.86 7.73 10.01
C TYR A 394 -0.46 7.49 9.30
N VAL A 395 -0.36 7.22 8.00
CA VAL A 395 -1.49 6.86 7.15
C VAL A 395 -1.18 5.54 6.47
N ASP A 396 -1.96 4.51 6.75
CA ASP A 396 -1.94 3.25 6.01
C ASP A 396 -3.06 3.27 4.97
N ILE A 397 -2.74 3.02 3.69
CA ILE A 397 -3.66 3.05 2.56
C ILE A 397 -3.62 1.72 1.83
N GLU A 398 -4.80 1.15 1.58
CA GLU A 398 -4.97 0.02 0.67
C GLU A 398 -5.44 0.54 -0.70
N ILE A 399 -4.66 0.23 -1.74
CA ILE A 399 -4.89 0.67 -3.11
C ILE A 399 -5.03 -0.56 -4.01
N SER A 400 -6.09 -0.59 -4.81
CA SER A 400 -6.30 -1.57 -5.86
C SER A 400 -6.23 -0.89 -7.23
N ARG A 401 -5.50 -1.49 -8.16
CA ARG A 401 -5.37 -1.04 -9.55
C ARG A 401 -5.93 -2.09 -10.48
N GLU A 402 -6.94 -1.73 -11.26
CA GLU A 402 -7.42 -2.57 -12.36
C GLU A 402 -6.30 -2.69 -13.42
N ILE A 403 -5.82 -3.92 -13.67
CA ILE A 403 -4.84 -4.19 -14.72
C ILE A 403 -5.60 -4.63 -15.96
N GLU A 404 -5.77 -3.72 -16.92
CA GLU A 404 -6.22 -4.07 -18.25
C GLU A 404 -5.07 -4.71 -19.06
N LEU A 405 -5.04 -6.04 -19.09
CA LEU A 405 -4.06 -6.84 -19.83
C LEU A 405 -4.16 -6.70 -21.38
N PHE A 406 -4.99 -5.79 -21.88
CA PHE A 406 -5.36 -5.68 -23.30
C PHE A 406 -5.13 -4.28 -23.91
N SER A 407 -4.54 -3.32 -23.19
CA SER A 407 -4.16 -2.03 -23.81
C SER A 407 -2.73 -2.09 -24.36
N ASP A 408 -2.57 -1.70 -25.63
CA ASP A 408 -1.26 -1.52 -26.27
C ASP A 408 -0.52 -0.28 -25.71
N ASP A 409 -1.24 0.61 -25.01
CA ASP A 409 -0.71 1.79 -24.34
C ASP A 409 -0.95 1.68 -22.83
N ILE A 410 0.03 1.10 -22.16
CA ILE A 410 -0.02 0.79 -20.72
C ILE A 410 0.15 2.06 -19.87
N ASN A 411 0.51 3.22 -20.43
CA ASN A 411 0.93 4.36 -19.62
C ASN A 411 -0.15 5.38 -19.25
N GLU A 412 -1.41 5.26 -19.70
CA GLU A 412 -2.29 6.45 -19.68
C GLU A 412 -3.59 6.41 -18.88
N ASN A 413 -4.07 5.30 -18.32
CA ASN A 413 -5.22 5.36 -17.39
C ASN A 413 -5.22 4.19 -16.42
N TYR A 414 -4.86 4.45 -15.16
CA TYR A 414 -5.11 3.52 -14.06
C TYR A 414 -6.19 4.13 -13.18
N GLU A 415 -7.37 3.50 -13.12
CA GLU A 415 -8.32 3.82 -12.06
C GLU A 415 -7.78 3.24 -10.75
N ILE A 416 -7.39 4.14 -9.86
CA ILE A 416 -6.91 3.83 -8.51
C ILE A 416 -8.15 3.72 -7.63
N ARG A 417 -8.34 2.56 -7.02
CA ARG A 417 -9.36 2.37 -6.02
C ARG A 417 -8.72 2.34 -4.65
N ILE A 418 -9.10 3.28 -3.79
CA ILE A 418 -8.74 3.20 -2.37
C ILE A 418 -9.81 2.39 -1.67
N ASP A 419 -9.40 1.25 -1.11
CA ASP A 419 -10.31 0.34 -0.42
C ASP A 419 -10.47 0.76 1.04
N ASP A 420 -9.36 1.02 1.72
CA ASP A 420 -9.33 1.42 3.12
C ASP A 420 -8.18 2.41 3.40
N ILE A 421 -8.39 3.25 4.41
CA ILE A 421 -7.38 4.20 4.89
C ILE A 421 -7.52 4.36 6.40
N TYR A 422 -6.40 4.20 7.10
CA TYR A 422 -6.28 4.30 8.54
C TYR A 422 -5.34 5.45 8.87
N ILE A 423 -5.77 6.36 9.73
CA ILE A 423 -5.03 7.56 10.11
C ILE A 423 -4.93 7.61 11.64
N GLU A 424 -3.72 7.84 12.13
CA GLU A 424 -3.45 8.06 13.55
C GLU A 424 -2.40 9.17 13.71
N MET A 425 -2.72 10.20 14.51
CA MET A 425 -1.87 11.39 14.70
C MET A 425 -1.74 11.75 16.18
N GLU A 426 -0.57 12.28 16.55
CA GLU A 426 -0.28 12.80 17.88
C GLU A 426 0.42 14.16 17.78
N GLU A 427 0.34 14.95 18.85
CA GLU A 427 1.06 16.23 18.96
C GLU A 427 2.59 15.98 19.04
N GLU A 428 3.34 16.54 18.09
CA GLU A 428 4.80 16.59 18.15
C GLU A 428 5.26 17.81 18.95
N SER A 429 4.59 18.94 18.77
CA SER A 429 4.78 20.18 19.53
C SER A 429 3.56 21.09 19.42
N PHE A 430 3.50 22.16 20.21
CA PHE A 430 2.48 23.19 20.09
C PHE A 430 3.09 24.59 20.19
N THR A 431 2.37 25.58 19.68
CA THR A 431 2.69 27.00 19.77
C THR A 431 1.45 27.75 20.25
N ASP A 432 1.55 28.49 21.35
CA ASP A 432 0.50 29.44 21.75
C ASP A 432 0.77 30.78 21.07
N SER A 433 -0.23 31.31 20.36
CA SER A 433 -0.15 32.66 19.78
C SER A 433 0.17 33.76 20.80
N ALA A 434 -0.12 33.54 22.10
CA ALA A 434 0.25 34.42 23.20
C ALA A 434 1.77 34.58 23.36
N ASP A 435 2.52 33.53 23.01
CA ASP A 435 3.97 33.46 23.17
C ASP A 435 4.71 33.99 21.92
N LEU A 436 3.98 34.30 20.86
CA LEU A 436 4.57 34.84 19.63
C LEU A 436 4.97 36.31 19.78
N CYS A 437 6.09 36.66 19.16
CA CYS A 437 6.58 38.03 19.12
C CYS A 437 5.57 38.98 18.51
N VAL A 438 5.12 39.98 19.28
CA VAL A 438 4.08 40.93 18.83
C VAL A 438 4.49 41.82 17.67
N GLU A 439 5.78 41.95 17.39
CA GLU A 439 6.27 42.75 16.25
C GLU A 439 6.26 41.98 14.93
N CYS A 440 6.57 40.69 14.95
CA CYS A 440 6.66 39.90 13.70
C CYS A 440 5.57 38.85 13.53
N GLY A 441 4.89 38.47 14.62
CA GLY A 441 3.86 37.43 14.66
C GLY A 441 4.34 36.03 14.26
N LYS A 442 5.66 35.80 14.20
CA LYS A 442 6.24 34.57 13.62
C LYS A 442 7.15 33.78 14.56
N ASN A 443 8.00 34.47 15.31
CA ASN A 443 8.99 33.82 16.17
C ASN A 443 8.54 33.91 17.63
N GLU A 444 8.83 32.88 18.42
CA GLU A 444 8.61 32.87 19.87
C GLU A 444 9.32 34.06 20.55
N GLY A 445 8.59 34.75 21.41
CA GLY A 445 9.05 35.93 22.12
C GLY A 445 9.66 35.59 23.46
N ILE A 446 10.99 35.51 23.51
CA ILE A 446 11.76 35.27 24.73
C ILE A 446 12.13 36.55 25.50
N PHE A 447 11.90 37.71 24.90
CA PHE A 447 12.06 39.04 25.52
C PHE A 447 10.70 39.73 25.64
N PHE A 448 10.67 40.90 26.26
CA PHE A 448 9.41 41.62 26.48
C PHE A 448 9.54 43.10 26.11
N ASN A 449 8.45 43.65 25.61
CA ASN A 449 8.31 45.10 25.46
C ASN A 449 7.81 45.74 26.77
N SER A 450 7.54 47.04 26.72
CA SER A 450 7.10 47.81 27.89
C SER A 450 5.73 47.45 28.45
N ARG A 451 4.92 46.72 27.68
CA ARG A 451 3.59 46.24 28.07
C ARG A 451 3.63 44.80 28.60
N GLY A 452 4.82 44.19 28.66
CA GLY A 452 4.97 42.78 29.01
C GLY A 452 4.63 41.83 27.87
N GLU A 453 4.54 42.33 26.64
CA GLU A 453 4.22 41.53 25.46
C GLU A 453 5.50 40.88 24.89
N PRO A 454 5.43 39.63 24.38
CA PRO A 454 6.61 38.89 23.91
C PRO A 454 7.28 39.53 22.69
N ILE A 455 8.61 39.50 22.64
CA ILE A 455 9.47 39.99 21.54
C ILE A 455 10.55 38.94 21.25
N CYS A 456 10.70 38.54 19.98
CA CYS A 456 11.71 37.56 19.58
C CYS A 456 13.10 38.19 19.47
N ASN A 457 14.14 37.37 19.48
CA ASN A 457 15.53 37.83 19.41
C ASN A 457 15.83 38.67 18.15
N SER A 458 15.26 38.32 16.99
CA SER A 458 15.48 39.08 15.75
C SER A 458 14.88 40.48 15.82
N CYS A 459 13.63 40.59 16.28
CA CYS A 459 12.98 41.88 16.51
C CYS A 459 13.69 42.68 17.60
N MET A 460 14.23 42.02 18.63
CA MET A 460 14.98 42.70 19.68
C MET A 460 16.24 43.41 19.15
N ASN A 461 16.84 42.88 18.07
CA ASN A 461 18.00 43.48 17.40
C ASN A 461 17.62 44.46 16.27
N ASP A 462 16.33 44.72 16.04
CA ASP A 462 15.84 45.64 15.04
C ASP A 462 15.33 46.95 15.68
N ASP A 463 16.01 48.06 15.39
CA ASP A 463 15.68 49.39 15.91
C ASP A 463 14.56 50.10 15.12
N SER A 464 13.95 49.44 14.13
CA SER A 464 12.87 50.00 13.32
C SER A 464 11.65 50.39 14.17
N ASN A 465 11.31 49.57 15.16
CA ASN A 465 10.13 49.73 16.03
C ASN A 465 10.45 50.23 17.44
N GLY A 466 11.68 50.63 17.72
CA GLY A 466 12.08 51.07 19.07
C GLY A 466 13.59 51.06 19.30
N PHE A 467 13.97 51.08 20.57
CA PHE A 467 15.35 50.83 21.04
C PHE A 467 15.32 49.91 22.26
N VAL A 468 16.41 49.19 22.50
CA VAL A 468 16.56 48.35 23.69
C VAL A 468 17.20 49.16 24.81
N CYS A 469 16.53 49.26 25.96
CA CYS A 469 17.09 49.94 27.12
C CYS A 469 18.09 49.01 27.85
N PRO A 470 19.38 49.35 27.94
CA PRO A 470 20.39 48.49 28.58
C PRO A 470 20.12 48.20 30.06
N ALA A 471 19.43 49.10 30.77
CA ALA A 471 19.15 48.96 32.20
C ALA A 471 18.06 47.93 32.53
N CYS A 472 16.91 47.97 31.84
CA CYS A 472 15.79 47.06 32.10
C CYS A 472 15.71 45.88 31.12
N GLY A 473 16.50 45.90 30.04
CA GLY A 473 16.48 44.86 29.00
C GLY A 473 15.21 44.82 28.17
N LEU A 474 14.28 45.79 28.34
CA LEU A 474 13.03 45.87 27.59
C LEU A 474 13.18 46.71 26.32
N LYS A 475 12.43 46.33 25.28
CA LYS A 475 12.30 47.15 24.07
C LYS A 475 11.29 48.29 24.31
N LYS A 476 11.68 49.50 23.94
CA LYS A 476 10.99 50.77 24.23
C LYS A 476 10.74 51.54 22.94
N SER A 477 9.58 52.18 22.83
CA SER A 477 9.30 53.14 21.74
C SER A 477 10.26 54.32 21.85
N ARG A 478 10.66 54.91 20.71
CA ARG A 478 11.62 56.03 20.64
C ARG A 478 11.14 57.28 21.36
N GLU A 479 9.85 57.41 21.62
CA GLU A 479 9.27 58.52 22.41
C GLU A 479 9.69 58.48 23.89
N PHE A 480 10.17 57.33 24.38
CA PHE A 480 10.67 57.14 25.74
C PHE A 480 12.20 57.14 25.84
N ASP A 481 12.92 57.56 24.79
CA ASP A 481 14.38 57.68 24.80
C ASP A 481 14.82 58.92 25.59
N ALA A 482 15.55 58.73 26.68
CA ALA A 482 16.08 59.78 27.54
C ALA A 482 17.53 60.17 27.20
N LEU A 483 18.02 59.80 26.00
CA LEU A 483 19.40 59.92 25.51
C LEU A 483 20.32 58.78 25.99
N ASN A 484 21.34 58.47 25.20
CA ASN A 484 22.29 57.36 25.40
C ASN A 484 21.66 55.95 25.44
N GLY A 485 20.45 55.78 24.89
CA GLY A 485 19.78 54.49 24.79
C GLY A 485 19.11 54.01 26.08
N PHE A 486 19.01 54.87 27.11
CA PHE A 486 18.25 54.55 28.32
C PHE A 486 16.81 55.05 28.19
N CYS A 487 15.86 54.28 28.70
CA CYS A 487 14.48 54.73 28.76
C CYS A 487 14.26 55.73 29.90
N THR A 488 13.30 56.64 29.74
CA THR A 488 12.96 57.70 30.72
C THR A 488 12.84 57.18 32.15
N SER A 489 12.15 56.05 32.37
CA SER A 489 12.00 55.45 33.69
C SER A 489 13.32 54.97 34.31
N CYS A 490 14.23 54.42 33.51
CA CYS A 490 15.53 53.94 34.01
C CYS A 490 16.57 55.07 34.11
N SER A 491 16.44 56.13 33.32
CA SER A 491 17.32 57.30 33.41
C SER A 491 17.08 58.06 34.71
N GLU A 492 15.82 58.20 35.14
CA GLU A 492 15.47 58.85 36.41
C GLU A 492 15.99 58.09 37.64
N GLU A 493 16.13 56.76 37.56
CA GLU A 493 16.71 55.93 38.63
C GLU A 493 18.24 55.96 38.67
N LEU A 494 18.91 56.33 37.57
CA LEU A 494 20.37 56.41 37.47
C LEU A 494 20.94 57.78 37.88
N ASP A 495 20.09 58.81 37.97
CA ASP A 495 20.45 60.18 38.38
C ASP A 495 20.45 60.39 39.92
N PHE A 496 20.31 59.32 40.72
CA PHE A 496 20.37 59.32 42.19
C PHE A 496 21.61 58.67 42.79
#